data_AF-J9BHQ2-F1
#
_entry.id   AF-J9BHQ2-F1
#
_cell.length_a   1.000
_cell.length_b   1.000
_cell.length_c   1.000
_cell.angle_alpha   90.00
_cell.angle_beta   90.00
_cell.angle_gamma   90.00
#
_symmetry.space_group_name_H-M   'P 1'
#
loop_
_entity.id
_entity.type
_entity.pdbx_description
1 polymer ?
#
loop_
_entity_poly.entity_id
_entity_poly.type
_entity_poly.pdbx_seq_one_letter_code
_entity_poly.pdbx_strand_id
1 'polypeptide(L)' 'MASGGSNEEAQLAQCQAYVQRHNIQQLVKEAIVSLCINKPENPILFLKEHFEKLYDQRSQACY' A
#
# COMPACT_ATOMS: atom_id res chain seq x y z
N MET A 1 16.10 -32.73 -11.09
CA MET A 1 15.51 -32.37 -9.78
C MET A 1 15.37 -30.86 -9.73
N ALA A 2 14.15 -30.36 -9.46
CA ALA A 2 13.78 -28.99 -9.08
C ALA A 2 14.04 -27.82 -10.08
N SER A 3 13.34 -27.83 -11.21
CA SER A 3 13.08 -26.61 -12.01
C SER A 3 11.67 -26.09 -11.68
N GLY A 4 11.46 -25.70 -10.42
CA GLY A 4 10.19 -25.12 -9.93
C GLY A 4 10.38 -23.88 -9.05
N GLY A 5 11.58 -23.69 -8.49
CA GLY A 5 11.86 -22.56 -7.57
C GLY A 5 12.11 -21.21 -8.25
N SER A 6 12.64 -21.18 -9.47
CA SER A 6 13.08 -19.92 -10.09
C SER A 6 11.94 -18.97 -10.45
N ASN A 7 10.74 -19.47 -10.74
CA ASN A 7 9.61 -18.62 -11.12
C ASN A 7 8.93 -18.00 -9.89
N GLU A 8 8.93 -18.68 -8.76
CA GLU A 8 8.31 -18.20 -7.52
C GLU A 8 9.22 -17.18 -6.82
N GLU A 9 10.53 -17.42 -6.75
CA GLU A 9 11.50 -16.42 -6.27
C GLU A 9 11.52 -15.15 -7.11
N ALA A 10 11.42 -15.28 -8.44
CA ALA A 10 11.33 -14.11 -9.33
C ALA A 10 10.05 -13.30 -9.12
N GLN A 11 8.91 -13.97 -8.93
CA GLN A 11 7.64 -13.31 -8.60
C GLN A 11 7.71 -12.61 -7.23
N LEU A 12 8.27 -13.27 -6.22
CA LEU A 12 8.47 -12.69 -4.89
C LEU A 12 9.38 -11.45 -4.94
N ALA A 13 10.47 -11.50 -5.71
CA ALA A 13 11.37 -10.37 -5.90
C ALA A 13 10.66 -9.19 -6.59
N GLN A 14 9.84 -9.46 -7.62
CA GLN A 14 9.04 -8.41 -8.27
C GLN A 14 8.00 -7.81 -7.33
N CYS A 15 7.31 -8.63 -6.54
CA CYS A 15 6.38 -8.17 -5.52
C CYS A 15 7.08 -7.25 -4.50
N GLN A 16 8.24 -7.66 -3.97
CA GLN A 16 9.01 -6.83 -3.05
C GLN A 16 9.47 -5.53 -3.69
N ALA A 17 9.96 -5.57 -4.93
CA ALA A 17 10.38 -4.38 -5.66
C ALA A 17 9.22 -3.40 -5.86
N TYR A 18 8.03 -3.89 -6.20
CA TYR A 18 6.83 -3.07 -6.35
C TYR A 18 6.41 -2.44 -5.01
N VAL A 19 6.40 -3.25 -3.94
CA VAL A 19 6.11 -2.78 -2.58
C VAL A 19 7.08 -1.70 -2.12
N GLN A 20 8.38 -1.87 -2.39
CA GLN A 20 9.42 -0.90 -2.08
C GLN A 20 9.25 0.38 -2.92
N ARG A 21 9.11 0.24 -4.25
CA ARG A 21 9.01 1.35 -5.21
C ARG A 21 7.81 2.26 -4.95
N HIS A 22 6.67 1.67 -4.58
CA HIS A 22 5.45 2.41 -4.28
C HIS A 22 5.28 2.69 -2.78
N ASN A 23 6.27 2.34 -1.95
CA ASN A 23 6.23 2.46 -0.50
C ASN A 23 4.94 1.86 0.12
N ILE A 24 4.46 0.74 -0.42
CA ILE A 24 3.16 0.14 -0.06
C ILE A 24 3.12 -0.24 1.42
N GLN A 25 4.23 -0.73 1.98
CA GLN A 25 4.28 -1.05 3.41
C GLN A 25 3.99 0.18 4.29
N GLN A 26 4.61 1.31 3.94
CA GLN A 26 4.42 2.56 4.68
C GLN A 26 3.00 3.08 4.50
N LEU A 27 2.49 3.06 3.26
CA LEU A 27 1.13 3.46 2.91
C LEU A 27 0.07 2.70 3.74
N VAL A 28 0.16 1.36 3.76
CA VAL A 28 -0.78 0.51 4.50
C VAL A 28 -0.61 0.69 6.01
N LYS A 29 0.63 0.84 6.50
CA LYS A 29 0.91 1.10 7.91
C LYS A 29 0.24 2.39 8.39
N GLU A 30 0.38 3.49 7.65
CA GLU A 30 -0.24 4.77 8.00
C GLU A 30 -1.77 4.72 7.99
N ALA A 31 -2.32 3.98 7.02
CA ALA A 31 -3.76 3.74 6.94
C ALA A 31 -4.27 2.96 8.17
N ILE A 32 -3.56 1.90 8.59
CA ILE A 32 -3.89 1.13 9.81
C ILE A 32 -3.74 2.01 11.07
N VAL A 33 -2.65 2.78 11.18
CA VAL A 33 -2.44 3.68 12.32
C VAL A 33 -3.57 4.70 12.41
N SER A 34 -3.96 5.33 11.29
CA SER A 34 -5.07 6.28 11.24
C SER A 34 -6.40 5.63 11.63
N LEU A 35 -6.67 4.40 11.18
CA LEU A 35 -7.85 3.64 11.62
C LEU A 35 -7.84 3.40 13.15
N CYS A 36 -6.70 2.97 13.70
CA CYS A 36 -6.56 2.69 15.13
C CYS A 36 -6.68 3.95 15.99
N ILE A 37 -6.28 5.12 15.48
CA ILE A 37 -6.40 6.41 16.17
C ILE A 37 -7.85 6.89 16.13
N ASN A 38 -8.49 6.90 14.96
CA ASN A 38 -9.82 7.48 14.78
C ASN A 38 -10.96 6.54 15.19
N LYS A 39 -10.72 5.22 15.17
CA LYS A 39 -11.71 4.16 15.44
C LYS A 39 -13.10 4.47 14.85
N PRO A 40 -13.20 4.74 13.53
CA PRO A 40 -14.47 5.05 12.91
C PRO A 40 -15.41 3.83 12.96
N GLU A 41 -16.72 4.06 13.00
CA GLU A 41 -17.72 2.99 12.88
C GLU A 41 -17.61 2.24 11.55
N ASN A 42 -17.19 2.93 10.49
CA ASN A 42 -17.06 2.35 9.16
C ASN A 42 -15.62 2.47 8.62
N PRO A 43 -14.74 1.49 8.90
CA PRO A 43 -13.32 1.55 8.53
C PRO A 43 -13.08 1.54 7.02
N ILE A 44 -13.98 0.93 6.24
CA ILE A 44 -13.88 0.89 4.77
C ILE A 44 -14.06 2.29 4.19
N LEU A 45 -15.09 3.02 4.64
CA LEU A 45 -15.34 4.39 4.18
C LEU A 45 -14.18 5.32 4.55
N PHE A 46 -13.68 5.23 5.78
CA PHE A 46 -12.54 6.02 6.23
C PHE A 46 -11.29 5.78 5.38
N LEU A 47 -10.97 4.51 5.07
CA LEU A 47 -9.84 4.18 4.21
C LEU A 47 -10.01 4.74 2.80
N LYS A 48 -11.21 4.65 2.23
CA LYS A 48 -11.51 5.23 0.91
C LYS A 48 -11.19 6.72 0.90
N GLU A 49 -11.76 7.49 1.83
CA GLU A 49 -11.53 8.93 1.92
C GLU A 49 -10.07 9.29 2.22
N HIS A 50 -9.39 8.48 3.04
CA HIS A 50 -7.96 8.67 3.36
C HIS A 50 -7.09 8.52 2.11
N PHE A 51 -7.33 7.48 1.30
CA PHE A 51 -6.58 7.28 0.06
C PHE A 51 -6.96 8.27 -1.04
N GLU A 52 -8.22 8.72 -1.12
CA GLU A 52 -8.63 9.82 -2.02
C GLU A 52 -7.86 11.11 -1.69
N LYS A 53 -7.80 11.50 -0.41
CA LYS A 53 -7.02 12.67 0.03
C LYS A 53 -5.52 12.53 -0.27
N LEU A 54 -4.94 11.35 -0.04
CA LEU A 54 -3.53 11.08 -0.36
C LEU A 54 -3.27 11.18 -1.87
N TYR A 55 -4.20 10.69 -2.69
CA TYR A 55 -4.13 10.78 -4.14
C TYR A 55 -4.19 12.22 -4.63
N ASP A 56 -5.12 13.02 -4.10
CA ASP A 56 -5.24 14.45 -4.45
C ASP A 56 -4.00 15.25 -4.04
N GLN A 57 -3.46 15.01 -2.83
CA GLN A 57 -2.24 15.67 -2.37
C GLN A 57 -1.03 15.35 -3.27
N ARG A 58 -0.89 14.09 -3.68
CA ARG A 58 0.19 13.71 -4.62
C ARG A 58 -0.04 14.25 -6.02
N SER A 59 -1.29 14.36 -6.45
CA SER A 59 -1.65 14.91 -7.77
C SER A 59 -1.45 16.42 -7.82
N GLN A 60 -1.74 17.14 -6.74
CA GLN A 60 -1.51 18.58 -6.62
C GLN A 60 -0.03 18.94 -6.48
N ALA A 61 0.81 18.07 -5.94
CA ALA A 61 2.25 18.29 -5.86
C ALA A 61 2.97 18.29 -7.23
N CYS A 62 2.29 17.91 -8.31
CA CYS A 62 2.81 17.95 -9.68
C CYS A 62 2.38 19.20 -10.48
N TYR A 63 1.82 20.23 -9.85
CA TYR A 63 1.48 21.51 -10.48
C TYR A 63 2.28 22.68 -9.90
#